data_AF-A0A8C6HY79-F1
#
_entry.id   AF-A0A8C6HY79-F1
#
_cell.length_a   1.000
_cell.length_b   1.000
_cell.length_c   1.000
_cell.angle_alpha   90.00
_cell.angle_beta   90.00
_cell.angle_gamma   90.00
#
_symmetry.space_group_name_H-M   'P 1'
#
loop_
_entity.id
_entity.type
_entity.pdbx_description
1 polymer ?
#
loop_
_entity_poly.entity_id
_entity_poly.type
_entity_poly.pdbx_seq_one_letter_code
_entity_poly.pdbx_strand_id
1 'polypeptide(L)'
;MAVLQKSMSFSLMGILAASCLLLIALWAQEANALPINTRCKLEVSNFQQPYIVNRTFMLAKEASLADNNTDVRLIGEKLFRGVSAKDQCYLMKQVLNFTLEDVLLPQSDRFQPYMQEVVPFLTKLSNQLSSCHISGDDQNIQKNVRRLKETVKKLGESGEIKAIGELDLLFMSLRNACV
;
A
#
# COMPACT_ATOMS: atom_id res chain seq x y z
N MET A 1 19.32 -73.70 -37.32
CA MET A 1 19.77 -72.30 -37.53
C MET A 1 19.54 -71.54 -36.24
N ALA A 2 20.59 -71.05 -35.60
CA ALA A 2 20.52 -70.35 -34.32
C ALA A 2 20.16 -68.87 -34.55
N VAL A 3 19.16 -68.38 -33.83
CA VAL A 3 18.72 -66.97 -33.89
C VAL A 3 19.61 -66.14 -32.97
N LEU A 4 20.16 -65.07 -33.56
CA LEU A 4 21.10 -64.10 -32.99
C LEU A 4 20.54 -63.42 -31.72
N GLN A 5 21.42 -63.33 -30.73
CA GLN A 5 21.17 -62.75 -29.41
C GLN A 5 21.21 -61.20 -29.44
N LYS A 6 20.12 -60.61 -28.95
CA LYS A 6 19.95 -59.34 -28.20
C LYS A 6 21.24 -58.55 -27.87
N SER A 7 21.25 -57.23 -28.12
CA SER A 7 21.55 -56.24 -27.06
C SER A 7 21.45 -54.79 -27.56
N MET A 8 20.40 -54.09 -27.13
CA MET A 8 20.22 -52.63 -27.05
C MET A 8 18.73 -52.52 -26.72
N SER A 9 18.23 -51.99 -25.61
CA SER A 9 18.63 -50.79 -24.89
C SER A 9 17.87 -50.79 -23.56
N PHE A 10 18.32 -51.54 -22.55
CA PHE A 10 17.60 -51.57 -21.25
C PHE A 10 18.07 -50.51 -20.25
N SER A 11 19.23 -49.87 -20.46
CA SER A 11 19.72 -48.83 -19.51
C SER A 11 19.28 -47.40 -19.86
N LEU A 12 19.06 -47.08 -21.15
CA LEU A 12 18.72 -45.71 -21.56
C LEU A 12 17.27 -45.32 -21.20
N MET A 13 16.35 -46.29 -21.30
CA MET A 13 14.93 -46.07 -21.00
C MET A 13 14.67 -45.81 -19.51
N GLY A 14 15.45 -46.45 -18.62
CA GLY A 14 15.33 -46.26 -17.18
C GLY A 14 15.75 -44.87 -16.70
N ILE A 15 16.80 -44.30 -17.32
CA ILE A 15 17.30 -42.96 -16.99
C ILE A 15 16.33 -41.86 -17.46
N LEU A 16 15.74 -42.03 -18.66
CA LEU A 16 14.72 -41.12 -19.19
C LEU A 16 13.42 -41.16 -18.38
N ALA A 17 13.00 -42.34 -17.92
CA ALA A 17 11.81 -42.47 -17.08
C ALA A 17 12.03 -41.79 -15.70
N ALA A 18 13.21 -41.98 -15.10
CA ALA A 18 13.55 -41.34 -13.84
C ALA A 18 13.67 -39.81 -13.95
N SER A 19 14.20 -39.28 -15.05
CA SER A 19 14.30 -37.83 -15.27
C SER A 19 12.94 -37.18 -15.54
N CYS A 20 12.04 -37.84 -16.27
CA CYS A 20 10.66 -37.39 -16.46
C CYS A 20 9.88 -37.36 -15.14
N LEU A 21 10.05 -38.36 -14.27
CA LEU A 21 9.39 -38.38 -12.96
C LEU A 21 9.88 -37.25 -12.03
N LEU A 22 11.18 -36.92 -12.07
CA LEU A 22 11.73 -35.78 -11.33
C LEU A 22 11.22 -34.43 -11.85
N LEU A 23 11.06 -34.27 -13.16
CA LEU A 23 10.51 -33.05 -13.76
C LEU A 23 9.02 -32.85 -13.40
N ILE A 24 8.24 -33.93 -13.36
CA ILE A 24 6.83 -33.89 -12.94
C ILE A 24 6.73 -33.57 -11.44
N ALA A 25 7.63 -34.12 -10.61
CA ALA A 25 7.69 -33.78 -9.18
C ALA A 25 8.06 -32.30 -8.94
N LEU A 26 8.94 -31.73 -9.77
CA LEU A 26 9.29 -30.30 -9.72
C LEU A 26 8.14 -29.40 -10.15
N TRP A 27 7.31 -29.82 -11.11
CA TRP A 27 6.12 -29.08 -11.54
C TRP A 27 4.94 -29.23 -10.59
N ALA A 28 4.88 -30.32 -9.81
CA ALA A 28 3.88 -30.52 -8.77
C ALA A 28 4.16 -29.73 -7.48
N GLN A 29 5.36 -29.12 -7.35
CA GLN A 29 5.61 -28.11 -6.33
C GLN A 29 5.01 -26.78 -6.82
N GLU A 30 3.69 -26.66 -6.70
CA GLU A 30 3.12 -25.37 -6.32
C GLU A 30 3.77 -25.00 -4.98
N ALA A 31 4.88 -24.27 -5.07
CA ALA A 31 5.39 -23.51 -3.96
C ALA A 31 4.30 -22.49 -3.61
N ASN A 32 3.32 -22.93 -2.83
CA ASN A 32 2.51 -22.08 -1.99
C ASN A 32 3.49 -21.45 -1.00
N ALA A 33 4.24 -20.45 -1.47
CA ALA A 33 4.84 -19.49 -0.60
C ALA A 33 3.66 -18.92 0.20
N LEU A 34 3.47 -19.45 1.41
CA LEU A 34 2.55 -18.89 2.38
C LEU A 34 2.82 -17.40 2.37
N PRO A 35 1.81 -16.54 2.14
CA PRO A 35 2.03 -15.11 2.10
C PRO A 35 2.74 -14.77 3.40
N ILE A 36 3.99 -14.33 3.29
CA ILE A 36 4.71 -13.80 4.43
C ILE A 36 3.80 -12.69 4.90
N ASN A 37 3.18 -12.87 6.06
CA ASN A 37 2.20 -11.95 6.61
C ASN A 37 2.98 -10.71 7.07
N THR A 38 3.38 -9.89 6.10
CA THR A 38 4.15 -8.68 6.28
C THR A 38 3.20 -7.68 6.88
N ARG A 39 3.22 -7.60 8.21
CA ARG A 39 2.58 -6.51 8.94
C ARG A 39 3.03 -5.18 8.33
N CYS A 40 2.08 -4.30 8.07
CA CYS A 40 2.37 -2.97 7.58
C CYS A 40 3.17 -2.20 8.63
N LYS A 41 4.38 -1.75 8.26
CA LYS A 41 5.28 -1.02 9.13
C LYS A 41 6.12 -0.01 8.33
N LEU A 42 6.46 1.11 8.96
CA LEU A 42 7.41 2.10 8.49
C LEU A 42 8.50 2.32 9.53
N GLU A 43 9.71 2.62 9.07
CA GLU A 43 10.82 2.97 9.97
C GLU A 43 10.59 4.32 10.64
N VAL A 44 10.94 4.44 11.93
CA VAL A 44 10.80 5.69 12.70
C VAL A 44 11.59 6.85 12.07
N SER A 45 12.71 6.55 11.42
CA SER A 45 13.56 7.54 10.74
C SER A 45 12.85 8.26 9.58
N ASN A 46 11.81 7.65 8.99
CA ASN A 46 10.96 8.31 7.99
C ASN A 46 10.24 9.55 8.57
N PHE A 47 9.96 9.57 9.88
CA PHE A 47 9.21 10.63 10.56
C PHE A 47 10.07 11.58 11.39
N GLN A 48 11.39 11.36 11.41
CA GLN A 48 12.35 12.16 12.19
C GLN A 48 13.14 13.16 11.34
N GLN A 49 12.78 13.33 10.07
CA GLN A 49 13.41 14.28 9.16
C GLN A 49 12.73 15.66 9.29
N PRO A 50 13.31 16.63 10.03
CA PRO A 50 12.57 17.84 10.41
C PRO A 50 12.17 18.70 9.21
N TYR A 51 13.00 18.70 8.17
CA TYR A 51 12.75 19.42 6.94
C TYR A 51 11.45 18.98 6.24
N ILE A 52 11.30 17.68 5.95
CA ILE A 52 10.13 17.17 5.23
C ILE A 52 8.87 17.18 6.10
N VAL A 53 9.02 16.97 7.42
CA VAL A 53 7.93 17.15 8.38
C VAL A 53 7.40 18.58 8.30
N ASN A 54 8.28 19.58 8.36
CA ASN A 54 7.89 20.99 8.27
C ASN A 54 7.24 21.31 6.92
N ARG A 55 7.81 20.84 5.81
CA ARG A 55 7.24 21.02 4.46
C ARG A 55 5.84 20.42 4.34
N THR A 56 5.61 19.24 4.91
CA THR A 56 4.30 18.59 4.93
C THR A 56 3.28 19.41 5.71
N PHE A 57 3.67 19.94 6.87
CA PHE A 57 2.80 20.78 7.71
C PHE A 57 2.51 22.15 7.05
N MET A 58 3.49 22.72 6.36
CA MET A 58 3.30 23.95 5.61
C MET A 58 2.37 23.75 4.41
N LEU A 59 2.48 22.64 3.68
CA LEU A 59 1.55 22.28 2.61
C LEU A 59 0.11 22.17 3.14
N ALA A 60 -0.08 21.43 4.24
CA ALA A 60 -1.38 21.31 4.90
C ALA A 60 -1.93 22.68 5.33
N LYS A 61 -1.07 23.52 5.91
CA LYS A 61 -1.44 24.88 6.31
C LYS A 61 -1.88 25.73 5.11
N GLU A 62 -1.14 25.72 4.01
CA GLU A 62 -1.50 26.52 2.83
C GLU A 62 -2.80 26.06 2.18
N ALA A 63 -3.03 24.76 2.06
CA ALA A 63 -4.28 24.24 1.52
C ALA A 63 -5.47 24.47 2.45
N SER A 64 -5.29 24.37 3.77
CA SER A 64 -6.36 24.65 4.74
C SER A 64 -6.81 26.11 4.74
N LEU A 65 -5.94 27.07 4.37
CA LEU A 65 -6.35 28.46 4.16
C LEU A 65 -7.26 28.65 2.94
N ALA A 66 -7.22 27.73 1.98
CA ALA A 66 -8.10 27.70 0.81
C ALA A 66 -9.34 26.79 1.01
N ASP A 67 -9.42 26.08 2.15
CA ASP A 67 -10.55 25.23 2.51
C ASP A 67 -11.59 26.02 3.32
N ASN A 68 -12.68 26.38 2.65
CA ASN A 68 -13.77 27.14 3.28
C ASN A 68 -14.76 26.26 4.07
N ASN A 69 -14.61 24.94 4.06
CA ASN A 69 -15.57 24.03 4.70
C ASN A 69 -15.07 23.62 6.10
N THR A 70 -15.63 24.22 7.15
CA THR A 70 -15.26 23.86 8.53
C THR A 70 -16.06 22.68 9.11
N ASP A 71 -17.14 22.27 8.45
CA ASP A 71 -18.10 21.29 8.99
C ASP A 71 -17.66 19.85 8.76
N VAL A 72 -16.85 19.62 7.73
CA VAL A 72 -16.39 18.29 7.33
C VAL A 72 -14.91 18.12 7.63
N ARG A 73 -14.62 17.11 8.45
CA ARG A 73 -13.26 16.60 8.72
C ARG A 73 -13.11 15.21 8.11
N LEU A 74 -12.09 15.00 7.29
CA LEU A 74 -11.85 13.73 6.58
C LEU A 74 -11.11 12.72 7.47
N ILE A 75 -10.03 13.15 8.12
CA ILE A 75 -9.15 12.32 8.94
C ILE A 75 -9.40 12.59 10.42
N GLY A 76 -10.00 11.61 11.09
CA GLY A 76 -10.32 11.67 12.51
C GLY A 76 -10.88 10.34 13.03
N GLU A 77 -11.40 10.32 14.25
CA GLU A 77 -11.83 9.09 14.94
C GLU A 77 -12.80 8.20 14.13
N LYS A 78 -13.69 8.82 13.35
CA LYS A 78 -14.65 8.09 12.51
C LYS A 78 -13.98 7.18 11.48
N LEU A 79 -12.79 7.55 10.99
CA LEU A 79 -12.01 6.77 10.04
C LEU A 79 -11.50 5.45 10.65
N PHE A 80 -11.21 5.44 11.96
CA PHE A 80 -10.68 4.27 12.68
C PHE A 80 -11.75 3.43 13.36
N ARG A 81 -13.03 3.80 13.24
CA ARG A 81 -14.12 3.13 13.93
C ARG A 81 -14.22 1.66 13.50
N GLY A 82 -14.15 0.75 14.47
CA GLY A 82 -14.23 -0.69 14.23
C GLY A 82 -12.98 -1.30 13.61
N VAL A 83 -11.85 -0.57 13.61
CA VAL A 83 -10.56 -1.04 13.10
C VAL A 83 -9.62 -1.28 14.28
N SER A 84 -9.08 -2.49 14.36
CA SER A 84 -8.18 -2.87 15.44
C SER A 84 -6.82 -2.18 15.28
N ALA A 85 -6.13 -1.90 16.39
CA ALA A 85 -4.86 -1.17 16.38
C ALA A 85 -3.82 -1.79 15.42
N LYS A 86 -3.73 -3.13 15.36
CA LYS A 86 -2.81 -3.85 14.46
C LYS A 86 -3.09 -3.65 12.96
N ASP A 87 -4.31 -3.26 12.61
CA ASP A 87 -4.73 -3.09 11.20
C ASP A 87 -4.79 -1.60 10.80
N GLN A 88 -4.55 -0.67 11.73
CA GLN A 88 -4.60 0.77 11.44
C GLN A 88 -3.53 1.21 10.44
N CYS A 89 -2.34 0.60 10.44
CA CYS A 89 -1.33 0.94 9.43
C CYS A 89 -1.80 0.54 8.02
N TYR A 90 -2.46 -0.61 7.89
CA TYR A 90 -3.05 -1.02 6.62
C TYR A 90 -4.18 -0.08 6.19
N LEU A 91 -5.02 0.37 7.12
CA LEU A 91 -5.99 1.43 6.82
C LEU A 91 -5.30 2.69 6.30
N MET A 92 -4.24 3.15 6.97
CA MET A 92 -3.53 4.37 6.59
C MET A 92 -2.76 4.22 5.27
N LYS A 93 -2.30 3.01 4.91
CA LYS A 93 -1.83 2.70 3.55
C LYS A 93 -2.90 3.00 2.51
N GLN A 94 -4.13 2.52 2.72
CA GLN A 94 -5.22 2.72 1.75
C GLN A 94 -5.60 4.20 1.61
N VAL A 95 -5.56 4.94 2.72
CA VAL A 95 -5.80 6.40 2.73
C VAL A 95 -4.67 7.13 2.02
N LEU A 96 -3.41 6.80 2.32
CA LEU A 96 -2.24 7.39 1.67
C LEU A 96 -2.26 7.19 0.16
N ASN A 97 -2.54 5.97 -0.30
CA ASN A 97 -2.57 5.67 -1.74
C ASN A 97 -3.68 6.46 -2.44
N PHE A 98 -4.87 6.51 -1.85
CA PHE A 98 -5.96 7.34 -2.36
C PHE A 98 -5.56 8.83 -2.42
N THR A 99 -4.99 9.36 -1.34
CA THR A 99 -4.57 10.77 -1.31
C THR A 99 -3.48 11.05 -2.34
N LEU A 100 -2.56 10.12 -2.60
CA LEU A 100 -1.57 10.29 -3.66
C LEU A 100 -2.22 10.32 -5.05
N GLU A 101 -2.99 9.29 -5.39
CA GLU A 101 -3.50 9.07 -6.75
C GLU A 101 -4.65 10.00 -7.12
N ASP A 102 -5.61 10.18 -6.22
CA ASP A 102 -6.88 10.87 -6.50
C ASP A 102 -6.89 12.32 -5.98
N VAL A 103 -5.85 12.77 -5.28
CA VAL A 103 -5.79 14.14 -4.72
C VAL A 103 -4.49 14.85 -5.09
N LEU A 104 -3.33 14.33 -4.68
CA LEU A 104 -2.07 15.06 -4.82
C LEU A 104 -1.55 15.11 -6.25
N LEU A 105 -1.61 14.01 -6.98
CA LEU A 105 -1.18 13.98 -8.38
C LEU A 105 -2.06 14.88 -9.28
N PRO A 106 -3.41 14.87 -9.18
CA PRO A 106 -4.27 15.82 -9.90
C PRO A 106 -4.00 17.29 -9.56
N GLN A 107 -3.60 17.59 -8.32
CA GLN A 107 -3.34 18.95 -7.83
C GLN A 107 -1.85 19.31 -7.83
N SER A 108 -1.01 18.57 -8.56
CA SER A 108 0.46 18.64 -8.49
C SER A 108 1.05 20.01 -8.86
N ASP A 109 0.35 20.80 -9.67
CA ASP A 109 0.78 22.15 -10.06
C ASP A 109 0.49 23.24 -9.00
N ARG A 110 -0.25 22.91 -7.93
CA ARG A 110 -0.65 23.87 -6.88
C ARG A 110 0.24 23.77 -5.64
N PHE A 111 0.13 24.78 -4.78
CA PHE A 111 0.80 24.83 -3.46
C PHE A 111 2.31 24.59 -3.53
N GLN A 112 2.91 25.18 -4.56
CA GLN A 112 4.35 25.16 -4.76
C GLN A 112 5.04 26.12 -3.78
N PRO A 113 6.25 25.78 -3.28
CA PRO A 113 7.08 24.64 -3.68
C PRO A 113 6.78 23.33 -2.91
N TYR A 114 5.90 23.37 -1.90
CA TYR A 114 5.75 22.26 -0.96
C TYR A 114 5.22 21.00 -1.62
N MET A 115 4.30 21.12 -2.58
CA MET A 115 3.76 19.99 -3.33
C MET A 115 4.86 19.17 -4.03
N GLN A 116 5.79 19.85 -4.72
CA GLN A 116 6.91 19.21 -5.41
C GLN A 116 7.83 18.42 -4.48
N GLU A 117 7.96 18.85 -3.22
CA GLU A 117 8.84 18.21 -2.24
C GLU A 117 8.13 17.08 -1.46
N VAL A 118 6.86 17.28 -1.10
CA VAL A 118 6.10 16.37 -0.23
C VAL A 118 5.59 15.15 -0.99
N VAL A 119 5.15 15.30 -2.24
CA VAL A 119 4.62 14.18 -3.04
C VAL A 119 5.65 13.05 -3.22
N PRO A 120 6.90 13.29 -3.66
CA PRO A 120 7.89 12.23 -3.77
C PRO A 120 8.17 11.51 -2.44
N PHE A 121 8.15 12.25 -1.32
CA PHE A 121 8.33 11.66 -0.01
C PHE A 121 7.16 10.74 0.37
N LEU A 122 5.91 11.17 0.20
CA LEU A 122 4.73 10.36 0.47
C LEU A 122 4.66 9.13 -0.45
N THR A 123 5.05 9.27 -1.73
CA THR A 123 5.20 8.16 -2.67
C THR A 123 6.22 7.13 -2.18
N LYS A 124 7.35 7.58 -1.61
CA LYS A 124 8.33 6.65 -0.99
C LYS A 124 7.71 5.85 0.15
N LEU A 125 6.90 6.48 1.02
CA LEU A 125 6.21 5.78 2.11
C LEU A 125 5.18 4.77 1.58
N SER A 126 4.41 5.16 0.56
CA SER A 126 3.46 4.27 -0.12
C SER A 126 4.17 3.04 -0.70
N ASN A 127 5.30 3.24 -1.37
CA ASN A 127 6.11 2.15 -1.93
C ASN A 127 6.63 1.19 -0.85
N GLN A 128 7.06 1.71 0.31
CA GLN A 128 7.47 0.88 1.45
C GLN A 128 6.32 0.04 2.01
N LEU A 129 5.07 0.51 1.89
CA LEU A 129 3.87 -0.20 2.32
C LEU A 129 3.25 -1.09 1.23
N SER A 130 3.75 -1.05 -0.01
CA SER A 130 3.12 -1.70 -1.17
C SER A 130 2.86 -3.21 -0.98
N SER A 131 3.82 -3.94 -0.42
CA SER A 131 3.76 -5.40 -0.22
C SER A 131 2.99 -5.84 1.03
N CYS A 132 2.69 -4.92 1.95
CA CYS A 132 2.01 -5.28 3.20
C CYS A 132 0.52 -5.50 2.99
N HIS A 133 -0.03 -6.47 3.70
CA HIS A 133 -1.45 -6.86 3.66
C HIS A 133 -1.87 -7.36 5.03
N ILE A 134 -3.17 -7.43 5.28
CA ILE A 134 -3.70 -8.01 6.52
C ILE A 134 -4.26 -9.41 6.25
N SER A 135 -4.08 -10.30 7.23
CA SER A 135 -4.74 -11.60 7.24
C SER A 135 -6.07 -11.48 7.98
N GLY A 136 -7.19 -11.50 7.27
CA GLY A 136 -8.54 -11.48 7.86
C GLY A 136 -9.52 -10.58 7.12
N ASP A 137 -10.68 -10.37 7.76
CA ASP A 137 -11.73 -9.51 7.24
C ASP A 137 -11.33 -8.02 7.32
N ASP A 138 -11.37 -7.34 6.18
CA ASP A 138 -11.06 -5.92 6.03
C ASP A 138 -12.31 -5.05 5.80
N GLN A 139 -13.53 -5.60 5.97
CA GLN A 139 -14.79 -4.93 5.64
C GLN A 139 -14.94 -3.55 6.30
N ASN A 140 -14.59 -3.42 7.59
CA ASN A 140 -14.64 -2.11 8.28
C ASN A 140 -13.63 -1.12 7.69
N ILE A 141 -12.43 -1.59 7.30
CA ILE A 141 -11.42 -0.74 6.67
C ILE A 141 -11.92 -0.27 5.31
N GLN A 142 -12.38 -1.19 4.46
CA GLN A 142 -12.91 -0.88 3.14
C GLN A 142 -14.09 0.08 3.21
N LYS A 143 -15.00 -0.12 4.17
CA LYS A 143 -16.14 0.78 4.42
C LYS A 143 -15.69 2.17 4.82
N ASN A 144 -14.73 2.28 5.75
CA ASN A 144 -14.26 3.57 6.26
C ASN A 144 -13.49 4.34 5.18
N VAL A 145 -12.60 3.67 4.44
CA VAL A 145 -11.89 4.24 3.29
C VAL A 145 -12.87 4.68 2.22
N ARG A 146 -13.84 3.84 1.85
CA ARG A 146 -14.88 4.20 0.86
C ARG A 146 -15.63 5.46 1.26
N ARG A 147 -16.04 5.59 2.52
CA ARG A 147 -16.73 6.78 3.01
C ARG A 147 -15.88 8.04 2.89
N LEU A 148 -14.57 7.94 3.17
CA LEU A 148 -13.62 9.04 2.96
C LEU A 148 -13.57 9.42 1.48
N LYS A 149 -13.38 8.44 0.58
CA LYS A 149 -13.37 8.65 -0.88
C LYS A 149 -14.64 9.31 -1.40
N GLU A 150 -15.80 8.80 -0.98
CA GLU A 150 -17.11 9.35 -1.34
C GLU A 150 -17.29 10.78 -0.84
N THR A 151 -16.77 11.11 0.35
CA THR A 151 -16.83 12.46 0.91
C THR A 151 -15.98 13.43 0.10
N VAL A 152 -14.74 13.06 -0.23
CA VAL A 152 -13.86 13.86 -1.10
C VAL A 152 -14.53 14.08 -2.46
N LYS A 153 -15.01 13.00 -3.09
CA LYS A 153 -15.69 13.08 -4.39
C LYS A 153 -16.95 13.96 -4.36
N LYS A 154 -17.76 13.87 -3.30
CA LYS A 154 -18.96 14.69 -3.14
C LYS A 154 -18.64 16.18 -3.00
N LEU A 155 -17.50 16.51 -2.39
CA LEU A 155 -17.02 17.88 -2.23
C LEU A 155 -16.30 18.42 -3.48
N GLY A 156 -16.02 17.56 -4.48
CA GLY A 156 -15.32 17.94 -5.70
C GLY A 156 -13.93 18.50 -5.44
N GLU A 157 -13.55 19.55 -6.16
CA GLU A 157 -12.24 20.21 -5.99
C GLU A 157 -12.01 20.69 -4.55
N SER A 158 -13.05 21.20 -3.87
CA SER A 158 -12.93 21.59 -2.45
C SER A 158 -12.62 20.39 -1.54
N GLY A 159 -13.07 19.19 -1.92
CA GLY A 159 -12.71 17.95 -1.23
C GLY A 159 -11.24 17.59 -1.38
N GLU A 160 -10.67 17.81 -2.56
CA GLU A 160 -9.24 17.61 -2.82
C GLU A 160 -8.41 18.62 -2.03
N ILE A 161 -8.79 19.90 -2.05
CA ILE A 161 -8.12 20.94 -1.26
C ILE A 161 -8.18 20.65 0.24
N LYS A 162 -9.34 20.21 0.73
CA LYS A 162 -9.49 19.74 2.11
C LYS A 162 -8.57 18.56 2.44
N ALA A 163 -8.47 17.57 1.55
CA ALA A 163 -7.59 16.43 1.75
C ALA A 163 -6.11 16.84 1.80
N ILE A 164 -5.69 17.82 1.00
CA ILE A 164 -4.35 18.43 1.09
C ILE A 164 -4.21 19.19 2.42
N GLY A 165 -5.24 19.94 2.81
CA GLY A 165 -5.31 20.71 4.05
C GLY A 165 -5.24 19.87 5.33
N GLU A 166 -5.54 18.58 5.25
CA GLU A 166 -5.45 17.62 6.35
C GLU A 166 -4.23 16.67 6.23
N LEU A 167 -3.22 17.01 5.41
CA LEU A 167 -2.01 16.18 5.27
C LEU A 167 -1.18 16.07 6.55
N ASP A 168 -1.25 17.05 7.44
CA ASP A 168 -0.63 16.98 8.78
C ASP A 168 -1.28 15.87 9.63
N LEU A 169 -2.61 15.75 9.56
CA LEU A 169 -3.38 14.69 10.21
C LEU A 169 -3.09 13.34 9.56
N LEU A 170 -3.00 13.27 8.23
CA LEU A 170 -2.60 12.06 7.52
C LEU A 170 -1.22 11.61 7.99
N PHE A 171 -0.24 12.51 7.97
CA PHE A 171 1.15 12.24 8.32
C PHE A 171 1.28 11.73 9.75
N MET A 172 0.61 12.37 10.72
CA MET A 172 0.66 11.96 12.12
C MET A 172 -0.11 10.65 12.36
N SER A 173 -1.23 10.45 11.69
CA SER A 173 -1.99 9.19 11.77
C SER A 173 -1.19 8.03 11.19
N LEU A 174 -0.50 8.24 10.07
CA LEU A 174 0.38 7.25 9.45
C LEU A 174 1.54 6.90 10.39
N ARG A 175 2.20 7.91 10.99
CA ARG A 175 3.26 7.71 11.99
C ARG A 175 2.78 6.84 13.16
N ASN A 176 1.66 7.22 13.76
CA ASN A 176 1.15 6.55 14.97
C ASN A 176 0.68 5.11 14.69
N ALA A 177 0.17 4.87 13.48
CA ALA A 177 -0.33 3.55 13.11
C ALA A 177 0.77 2.60 12.65
N CYS A 178 1.84 3.11 12.01
CA CYS A 178 2.81 2.30 11.27
C CYS A 178 4.20 2.16 11.89
N VAL A 179 4.54 2.91 12.94
CA VAL A 179 5.84 2.80 13.62
C VAL A 179 5.76 1.84 14.79
#